data_AF-A0A5M8A5S1-F1
#
_entry.id   AF-A0A5M8A5S1-F1
#
_cell.length_a   1.000
_cell.length_b   1.000
_cell.length_c   1.000
_cell.angle_alpha   90.00
_cell.angle_beta   90.00
_cell.angle_gamma   90.00
#
_symmetry.space_group_name_H-M   'P 1'
#
loop_
_entity.id
_entity.type
_entity.pdbx_description
1 polymer ?
#
loop_
_entity_poly.entity_id
_entity_poly.type
_entity_poly.pdbx_seq_one_letter_code
_entity_poly.pdbx_strand_id
1 'polypeptide(L)'
;MDAIDANEADRRAANARVLARLVSVQPAWTAVRPAREALGLEHHTLLHAGPPLTDPCRPPAPLLASAVLCCLHEGWASDAMAAERAIASGRIALRPAQDFGAVTPLAALISPSSALVEVADVAAPAAYCPRARAWSLLGSGAGPQLRFGSRDPAILPRLAWRDGPLARRLSAVLAAGPLPLLPLAAAGLAGGDDLHARTVVANAALCERLIPALDTLPDVAADATGEADAYALAQMLRQTPLFFLTLWMAACHLMLERAADGGRDAASTLVVALAGNGQQAGIRLAGQPHRWHTAAAAAPVGPPLNASAAAATASPVIGDSGVIDVLGCGGQALTGAPEIATVLAPWLPADWRKRSGTLLAGRHPGLAPQGLAVGLDAARVAAGCEPLTAIAMIDAAGERGLLGRGLFVPPATLFAQAARDIAAAAGEA
;
A
#
# COMPACT_ATOMS: atom_id res chain seq x y z
N MET A 1 -8.65 26.67 32.86
CA MET A 1 -8.79 25.92 31.60
C MET A 1 -7.35 25.71 31.16
N ASP A 2 -6.80 24.59 31.61
CA ASP A 2 -5.35 24.42 31.76
C ASP A 2 -4.71 24.16 30.40
N ALA A 3 -3.39 24.36 30.28
CA ALA A 3 -2.65 24.17 29.02
C ALA A 3 -2.88 22.78 28.36
N ILE A 4 -3.30 21.79 29.15
CA ILE A 4 -3.69 20.45 28.69
C ILE A 4 -5.02 20.49 27.89
N ASP A 5 -6.01 21.28 28.32
CA ASP A 5 -7.30 21.41 27.64
C ASP A 5 -7.19 22.20 26.33
N ALA A 6 -6.29 23.20 26.28
CA ALA A 6 -6.03 23.98 25.07
C ALA A 6 -5.39 23.11 23.96
N ASN A 7 -4.41 22.27 24.32
CA ASN A 7 -3.74 21.36 23.40
C ASN A 7 -4.70 20.28 22.83
N GLU A 8 -5.65 19.80 23.64
CA GLU A 8 -6.70 18.89 23.19
C GLU A 8 -7.65 19.54 22.16
N ALA A 9 -8.10 20.77 22.42
CA ALA A 9 -8.99 21.51 21.53
C ALA A 9 -8.34 21.81 20.18
N ASP A 10 -7.08 22.27 20.19
CA ASP A 10 -6.32 22.57 18.97
C ASP A 10 -6.06 21.32 18.14
N ARG A 11 -5.69 20.21 18.78
CA ARG A 11 -5.54 18.91 18.11
C ARG A 11 -6.84 18.46 17.45
N ARG A 12 -7.98 18.58 18.13
CA ARG A 12 -9.28 18.21 17.55
C ARG A 12 -9.63 19.07 16.34
N ALA A 13 -9.40 20.38 16.41
CA ALA A 13 -9.63 21.29 15.30
C ALA A 13 -8.71 20.99 14.10
N ALA A 14 -7.43 20.70 14.36
CA ALA A 14 -6.47 20.26 13.35
C ALA A 14 -6.89 18.93 12.70
N ASN A 15 -7.23 17.93 13.50
CA ASN A 15 -7.71 16.62 13.00
C ASN A 15 -8.99 16.79 12.16
N ALA A 16 -9.91 17.67 12.54
CA ALA A 16 -11.12 17.94 11.76
C ALA A 16 -10.80 18.54 10.37
N ARG A 17 -9.83 19.46 10.27
CA ARG A 17 -9.40 20.04 8.98
C ARG A 17 -8.68 19.02 8.09
N VAL A 18 -7.82 18.18 8.68
CA VAL A 18 -7.16 17.08 7.96
C VAL A 18 -8.20 16.08 7.43
N LEU A 19 -9.18 15.67 8.24
CA LEU A 19 -10.29 14.80 7.80
C LEU A 19 -11.12 15.42 6.68
N ALA A 20 -11.44 16.71 6.79
CA ALA A 20 -12.22 17.40 5.76
C ALA A 20 -11.50 17.37 4.39
N ARG A 21 -10.18 17.53 4.37
CA ARG A 21 -9.37 17.35 3.15
C ARG A 21 -9.37 15.90 2.68
N LEU A 22 -9.15 14.95 3.58
CA LEU A 22 -9.14 13.52 3.27
C LEU A 22 -10.40 13.09 2.49
N VAL A 23 -11.58 13.44 3.00
CA VAL A 23 -12.86 13.01 2.40
C VAL A 23 -13.25 13.80 1.15
N SER A 24 -12.56 14.90 0.85
CA SER A 24 -12.82 15.71 -0.35
C SER A 24 -12.13 15.17 -1.60
N VAL A 25 -11.10 14.34 -1.43
CA VAL A 25 -10.32 13.76 -2.53
C VAL A 25 -11.19 12.80 -3.35
N GLN A 26 -11.09 12.92 -4.67
CA GLN A 26 -11.77 12.03 -5.62
C GLN A 26 -10.72 11.20 -6.37
N PRO A 27 -10.25 10.06 -5.80
CA PRO A 27 -9.19 9.27 -6.41
C PRO A 27 -9.71 8.53 -7.65
N ALA A 28 -9.01 8.71 -8.77
CA ALA A 28 -9.27 7.97 -9.99
C ALA A 28 -7.97 7.40 -10.58
N TRP A 29 -8.05 6.19 -11.14
CA TRP A 29 -6.97 5.62 -11.93
C TRP A 29 -6.91 6.34 -13.28
N THR A 30 -5.79 7.01 -13.54
CA THR A 30 -5.65 7.97 -14.65
C THR A 30 -4.63 7.53 -15.69
N ALA A 31 -3.61 6.77 -15.31
CA ALA A 31 -2.59 6.30 -16.22
C ALA A 31 -1.90 5.03 -15.74
N VAL A 32 -1.16 4.41 -16.65
CA VAL A 32 -0.07 3.47 -16.33
C VAL A 32 1.20 4.05 -16.93
N ARG A 33 2.27 4.13 -16.13
CA ARG A 33 3.57 4.68 -16.55
C ARG A 33 4.74 3.88 -15.98
N PRO A 34 5.88 3.81 -16.67
CA PRO A 34 7.09 3.27 -16.08
C PRO A 34 7.60 4.20 -14.97
N ALA A 35 8.18 3.62 -13.92
CA ALA A 35 8.60 4.34 -12.72
C ALA A 35 9.61 5.46 -13.01
N ARG A 36 10.53 5.27 -13.96
CA ARG A 36 11.50 6.31 -14.36
C ARG A 36 10.83 7.60 -14.83
N GLU A 37 9.70 7.50 -15.53
CA GLU A 37 8.95 8.65 -16.05
C GLU A 37 8.02 9.22 -14.99
N ALA A 38 7.40 8.35 -14.19
CA ALA A 38 6.44 8.71 -13.15
C ALA A 38 7.09 9.42 -11.94
N LEU A 39 8.27 8.95 -11.53
CA LEU A 39 8.90 9.29 -10.26
C LEU A 39 10.26 9.97 -10.42
N GLY A 40 10.77 10.08 -11.66
CA GLY A 40 12.11 10.64 -11.92
C GLY A 40 13.24 9.81 -11.31
N LEU A 41 13.07 8.49 -11.22
CA LEU A 41 14.06 7.62 -10.58
C LEU A 41 15.38 7.61 -11.34
N GLU A 42 16.46 7.80 -10.59
CA GLU A 42 17.82 7.65 -11.07
C GLU A 42 18.13 6.19 -11.42
N HIS A 43 19.13 6.01 -12.29
CA HIS A 43 19.65 4.69 -12.61
C HIS A 43 20.17 3.99 -11.33
N HIS A 44 20.05 2.66 -11.24
CA HIS A 44 20.44 1.86 -10.07
C HIS A 44 19.71 2.20 -8.75
N THR A 45 18.50 2.75 -8.80
CA THR A 45 17.65 2.95 -7.62
C THR A 45 16.50 1.96 -7.58
N LEU A 46 16.28 1.33 -6.42
CA LEU A 46 15.12 0.49 -6.11
C LEU A 46 14.35 1.09 -4.94
N LEU A 47 13.02 1.17 -5.08
CA LEU A 47 12.15 1.60 -3.98
C LEU A 47 11.56 0.41 -3.22
N HIS A 48 11.62 0.46 -1.89
CA HIS A 48 11.10 -0.57 -0.99
C HIS A 48 9.98 -0.04 -0.08
N ALA A 49 9.21 -0.97 0.48
CA ALA A 49 8.19 -0.65 1.47
C ALA A 49 8.78 -0.20 2.81
N GLY A 50 8.01 0.58 3.57
CA GLY A 50 8.34 0.93 4.95
C GLY A 50 9.31 2.11 5.12
N PRO A 51 9.70 2.42 6.37
CA PRO A 51 10.64 3.50 6.67
C PRO A 51 12.04 3.19 6.11
N PRO A 52 12.98 4.16 6.08
CA PRO A 52 14.36 3.93 5.69
C PRO A 52 14.97 2.70 6.37
N LEU A 53 15.70 1.88 5.60
CA LEU A 53 16.44 0.75 6.15
C LEU A 53 17.59 1.22 7.04
N THR A 54 17.84 0.50 8.13
CA THR A 54 19.01 0.76 9.01
C THR A 54 20.33 0.59 8.26
N ASP A 55 20.42 -0.45 7.43
CA ASP A 55 21.53 -0.68 6.50
C ASP A 55 20.95 -1.09 5.12
N PRO A 56 20.90 -0.17 4.14
CA PRO A 56 20.39 -0.49 2.81
C PRO A 56 21.29 -1.45 2.01
N CYS A 57 22.55 -1.65 2.42
CA CYS A 57 23.45 -2.63 1.80
C CYS A 57 23.21 -4.06 2.32
N ARG A 58 22.44 -4.21 3.41
CA ARG A 58 22.05 -5.51 3.99
C ARG A 58 20.54 -5.53 4.30
N PRO A 59 19.68 -5.42 3.26
CA PRO A 59 18.24 -5.46 3.46
C PRO A 59 17.79 -6.84 3.98
N PRO A 60 16.63 -6.95 4.63
CA PRO A 60 16.02 -8.23 4.99
C PRO A 60 15.92 -9.19 3.81
N ALA A 61 16.04 -10.49 4.07
CA ALA A 61 16.13 -11.50 3.03
C ALA A 61 14.99 -11.45 1.99
N PRO A 62 13.71 -11.19 2.35
CA PRO A 62 12.65 -11.06 1.36
C PRO A 62 12.81 -9.84 0.44
N LEU A 63 13.28 -8.71 0.98
CA LEU A 63 13.61 -7.52 0.17
C LEU A 63 14.85 -7.76 -0.69
N LEU A 64 15.87 -8.45 -0.16
CA LEU A 64 17.06 -8.84 -0.92
C LEU A 64 16.70 -9.75 -2.10
N ALA A 65 15.81 -10.72 -1.89
CA ALA A 65 15.34 -11.62 -2.94
C ALA A 65 14.68 -10.85 -4.09
N SER A 66 13.78 -9.92 -3.77
CA SER A 66 13.17 -9.04 -4.76
C SER A 66 14.18 -8.11 -5.43
N ALA A 67 15.16 -7.57 -4.69
CA ALA A 67 16.19 -6.68 -5.22
C ALA A 67 17.07 -7.39 -6.25
N VAL A 68 17.42 -8.64 -5.98
CA VAL A 68 18.16 -9.48 -6.93
C VAL A 68 17.37 -9.64 -8.23
N LEU A 69 16.09 -10.00 -8.15
CA LEU A 69 15.24 -10.16 -9.35
C LEU A 69 15.06 -8.84 -10.12
N CYS A 70 14.92 -7.71 -9.43
CA CYS A 70 14.89 -6.39 -10.08
C CYS A 70 16.21 -6.08 -10.79
N CYS A 71 17.37 -6.36 -10.18
CA CYS A 71 18.66 -6.13 -10.82
C CYS A 71 18.82 -6.97 -12.10
N LEU A 72 18.35 -8.22 -12.09
CA LEU A 72 18.34 -9.09 -13.27
C LEU A 72 17.38 -8.56 -14.34
N HIS A 73 16.18 -8.14 -13.94
CA HIS A 73 15.18 -7.59 -14.85
C HIS A 73 15.66 -6.30 -15.54
N GLU A 74 16.33 -5.42 -14.81
CA GLU A 74 16.90 -4.17 -15.34
C GLU A 74 18.23 -4.39 -16.10
N GLY A 75 18.79 -5.61 -16.09
CA GLY A 75 20.07 -5.91 -16.72
C GLY A 75 21.29 -5.32 -16.00
N TRP A 76 21.16 -4.94 -14.72
CA TRP A 76 22.25 -4.40 -13.91
C TRP A 76 23.24 -5.47 -13.40
N ALA A 77 22.85 -6.74 -13.49
CA ALA A 77 23.65 -7.89 -13.11
C ALA A 77 23.43 -9.06 -14.07
N SER A 78 24.49 -9.85 -14.29
CA SER A 78 24.44 -11.07 -15.10
C SER A 78 23.76 -12.25 -14.41
N ASP A 79 23.81 -12.27 -13.08
CA ASP A 79 23.36 -13.37 -12.24
C ASP A 79 23.07 -12.89 -10.82
N ALA A 80 22.46 -13.77 -10.01
CA ALA A 80 22.07 -13.46 -8.64
C ALA A 80 23.24 -13.03 -7.75
N MET A 81 24.41 -13.66 -7.91
CA MET A 81 25.59 -13.33 -7.09
C MET A 81 26.14 -11.96 -7.46
N ALA A 82 26.15 -11.59 -8.74
CA ALA A 82 26.54 -10.27 -9.21
C ALA A 82 25.58 -9.19 -8.67
N ALA A 83 24.28 -9.47 -8.65
CA ALA A 83 23.27 -8.58 -8.09
C ALA A 83 23.48 -8.37 -6.58
N GLU A 84 23.66 -9.45 -5.81
CA GLU A 84 23.95 -9.37 -4.37
C GLU A 84 25.19 -8.55 -4.08
N ARG A 85 26.29 -8.76 -4.83
CA ARG A 85 27.51 -7.97 -4.68
C ARG A 85 27.28 -6.50 -4.99
N ALA A 86 26.43 -6.17 -5.97
CA ALA A 86 26.10 -4.79 -6.30
C ALA A 86 25.34 -4.11 -5.14
N ILE A 87 24.32 -4.78 -4.60
CA ILE A 87 23.54 -4.31 -3.45
C ILE A 87 24.44 -4.16 -2.21
N ALA A 88 25.22 -5.17 -1.88
CA ALA A 88 26.12 -5.16 -0.71
C ALA A 88 27.22 -4.08 -0.80
N SER A 89 27.59 -3.67 -2.02
CA SER A 89 28.55 -2.59 -2.24
C SER A 89 27.95 -1.19 -2.23
N GLY A 90 26.62 -1.06 -2.09
CA GLY A 90 25.91 0.22 -2.18
C GLY A 90 25.79 0.78 -3.60
N ARG A 91 26.16 0.01 -4.64
CA ARG A 91 25.97 0.43 -6.05
C ARG A 91 24.51 0.49 -6.46
N ILE A 92 23.65 -0.28 -5.78
CA ILE A 92 22.20 -0.21 -5.94
C ILE A 92 21.64 0.51 -4.71
N ALA A 93 21.00 1.67 -4.93
CA ALA A 93 20.39 2.44 -3.85
C ALA A 93 19.02 1.88 -3.51
N LEU A 94 18.77 1.58 -2.22
CA LEU A 94 17.47 1.21 -1.71
C LEU A 94 16.86 2.39 -0.96
N ARG A 95 15.66 2.82 -1.38
CA ARG A 95 14.97 4.00 -0.81
C ARG A 95 13.50 3.69 -0.48
N PRO A 96 12.88 4.34 0.52
CA PRO A 96 11.46 4.17 0.80
C PRO A 96 10.60 4.62 -0.38
N ALA A 97 9.61 3.82 -0.78
CA ALA A 97 8.71 4.16 -1.88
C ALA A 97 7.84 5.40 -1.56
N GLN A 98 7.39 5.52 -0.31
CA GLN A 98 6.52 6.62 0.10
C GLN A 98 7.19 8.00 0.04
N ASP A 99 8.52 8.06 0.13
CA ASP A 99 9.27 9.31 -0.04
C ASP A 99 9.17 9.85 -1.49
N PHE A 100 8.78 8.99 -2.44
CA PHE A 100 8.56 9.32 -3.85
C PHE A 100 7.07 9.40 -4.21
N GLY A 101 6.16 9.36 -3.23
CA GLY A 101 4.71 9.33 -3.48
C GLY A 101 4.23 8.01 -4.08
N ALA A 102 4.97 6.92 -3.83
CA ALA A 102 4.64 5.58 -4.27
C ALA A 102 4.42 4.64 -3.07
N VAL A 103 3.62 3.60 -3.26
CA VAL A 103 3.43 2.51 -2.29
C VAL A 103 3.64 1.17 -2.97
N THR A 104 4.23 0.21 -2.25
CA THR A 104 4.48 -1.13 -2.80
C THR A 104 4.01 -2.25 -1.85
N PRO A 105 3.37 -3.32 -2.37
CA PRO A 105 2.84 -4.39 -1.53
C PRO A 105 3.96 -5.33 -1.09
N LEU A 106 3.95 -5.67 0.21
CA LEU A 106 4.87 -6.65 0.79
C LEU A 106 6.32 -6.38 0.36
N ALA A 107 7.07 -7.41 -0.03
CA ALA A 107 8.47 -7.31 -0.41
C ALA A 107 8.69 -6.88 -1.86
N ALA A 108 7.67 -6.39 -2.58
CA ALA A 108 7.87 -5.96 -3.96
C ALA A 108 8.71 -4.68 -3.98
N LEU A 109 9.61 -4.59 -4.96
CA LEU A 109 10.39 -3.40 -5.19
C LEU A 109 9.97 -2.72 -6.49
N ILE A 110 10.09 -1.40 -6.52
CA ILE A 110 9.89 -0.60 -7.73
C ILE A 110 11.27 -0.29 -8.29
N SER A 111 11.52 -0.76 -9.51
CA SER A 111 12.69 -0.42 -10.32
C SER A 111 12.31 0.58 -11.42
N PRO A 112 13.27 1.24 -12.10
CA PRO A 112 12.97 2.25 -13.12
C PRO A 112 12.06 1.77 -14.27
N SER A 113 12.15 0.50 -14.67
CA SER A 113 11.31 -0.09 -15.71
C SER A 113 9.97 -0.63 -15.18
N SER A 114 9.79 -0.72 -13.86
CA SER A 114 8.51 -1.18 -13.28
C SER A 114 7.35 -0.28 -13.72
N ALA A 115 6.30 -0.89 -14.27
CA ALA A 115 5.04 -0.23 -14.57
C ALA A 115 4.27 0.06 -13.28
N LEU A 116 3.82 1.30 -13.17
CA LEU A 116 3.08 1.83 -12.05
C LEU A 116 1.68 2.25 -12.49
N VAL A 117 0.72 2.08 -11.59
CA VAL A 117 -0.60 2.71 -11.71
C VAL A 117 -0.52 4.14 -11.18
N GLU A 118 -1.04 5.12 -11.94
CA GLU A 118 -1.21 6.51 -11.52
C GLU A 118 -2.62 6.70 -10.97
N VAL A 119 -2.74 7.06 -9.70
CA VAL A 119 -4.02 7.49 -9.11
C VAL A 119 -3.93 8.98 -8.84
N ALA A 120 -4.86 9.76 -9.39
CA ALA A 120 -4.90 11.21 -9.20
C ALA A 120 -6.23 11.67 -8.61
N ASP A 121 -6.19 12.83 -7.95
CA ASP A 121 -7.37 13.50 -7.42
C ASP A 121 -8.05 14.29 -8.55
N VAL A 122 -9.14 13.77 -9.10
CA VAL A 122 -9.84 14.41 -10.25
C VAL A 122 -10.69 15.61 -9.84
N ALA A 123 -10.86 15.87 -8.55
CA ALA A 123 -11.45 17.12 -8.06
C ALA A 123 -10.44 18.27 -8.00
N ALA A 124 -9.14 17.97 -7.98
CA ALA A 124 -8.08 18.96 -7.94
C ALA A 124 -7.67 19.39 -9.36
N PRO A 125 -7.53 20.70 -9.66
CA PRO A 125 -7.01 21.14 -10.95
C PRO A 125 -5.58 20.65 -11.19
N ALA A 126 -5.34 19.95 -12.31
CA ALA A 126 -4.05 19.36 -12.68
C ALA A 126 -2.88 20.37 -12.70
N ALA A 127 -3.17 21.66 -12.93
CA ALA A 127 -2.18 22.73 -13.00
C ALA A 127 -1.70 23.25 -11.62
N TYR A 128 -2.41 22.94 -10.52
CA TYR A 128 -2.18 23.59 -9.23
C TYR A 128 -1.40 22.76 -8.20
N CYS A 129 -1.22 21.45 -8.39
CA CYS A 129 -0.47 20.65 -7.42
C CYS A 129 0.19 19.40 -8.03
N PRO A 130 1.53 19.33 -8.12
CA PRO A 130 2.26 18.12 -8.52
C PRO A 130 1.95 16.91 -7.63
N ARG A 131 1.58 17.15 -6.36
CA ARG A 131 1.18 16.15 -5.35
C ARG A 131 -0.28 15.71 -5.43
N ALA A 132 -1.01 16.02 -6.50
CA ALA A 132 -2.36 15.51 -6.73
C ALA A 132 -2.39 14.06 -7.27
N ARG A 133 -1.28 13.32 -7.15
CA ARG A 133 -1.15 11.95 -7.63
C ARG A 133 -0.35 11.07 -6.67
N ALA A 134 -0.64 9.78 -6.69
CA ALA A 134 0.09 8.74 -6.00
C ALA A 134 0.27 7.53 -6.91
N TRP A 135 1.27 6.73 -6.61
CA TRP A 135 1.68 5.60 -7.44
C TRP A 135 1.65 4.30 -6.67
N SER A 136 1.40 3.20 -7.38
CA SER A 136 1.60 1.85 -6.84
C SER A 136 2.05 0.92 -7.94
N LEU A 137 2.68 -0.20 -7.56
CA LEU A 137 3.11 -1.21 -8.53
C LEU A 137 1.91 -1.77 -9.29
N LEU A 138 2.02 -1.88 -10.62
CA LEU A 138 1.00 -2.58 -11.41
C LEU A 138 1.00 -4.07 -11.04
N GLY A 139 -0.18 -4.63 -10.79
CA GLY A 139 -0.31 -6.06 -10.48
C GLY A 139 0.01 -6.92 -11.70
N SER A 140 0.83 -7.95 -11.54
CA SER A 140 1.16 -8.91 -12.61
C SER A 140 0.17 -10.07 -12.72
N GLY A 141 -0.96 -10.05 -12.01
CA GLY A 141 -1.93 -11.14 -11.98
C GLY A 141 -1.62 -12.28 -11.00
N ALA A 142 -2.37 -13.38 -11.09
CA ALA A 142 -2.18 -14.60 -10.30
C ALA A 142 -0.97 -15.45 -10.75
N GLY A 143 -0.28 -16.08 -9.80
CA GLY A 143 0.93 -16.90 -10.04
C GLY A 143 2.12 -16.44 -9.18
N PRO A 144 3.38 -16.79 -9.55
CA PRO A 144 4.58 -16.27 -8.90
C PRO A 144 4.61 -14.75 -8.92
N GLN A 145 4.92 -14.12 -7.77
CA GLN A 145 4.93 -12.66 -7.68
C GLN A 145 6.15 -12.16 -6.90
N LEU A 146 6.74 -11.08 -7.41
CA LEU A 146 7.83 -10.35 -6.75
C LEU A 146 7.47 -9.95 -5.31
N ARG A 147 6.20 -9.58 -5.07
CA ARG A 147 5.74 -9.13 -3.74
C ARG A 147 5.92 -10.16 -2.62
N PHE A 148 6.04 -11.44 -2.95
CA PHE A 148 6.21 -12.47 -1.93
C PHE A 148 7.66 -12.62 -1.45
N GLY A 149 8.63 -11.97 -2.10
CA GLY A 149 10.01 -11.92 -1.63
C GLY A 149 10.74 -13.27 -1.73
N SER A 150 10.48 -14.04 -2.79
CA SER A 150 11.25 -15.23 -3.15
C SER A 150 12.10 -14.97 -4.39
N ARG A 151 13.09 -15.86 -4.63
CA ARG A 151 13.97 -15.81 -5.81
C ARG A 151 13.50 -16.73 -6.94
N ASP A 152 12.19 -16.91 -7.07
CA ASP A 152 11.63 -17.75 -8.12
C ASP A 152 11.92 -17.14 -9.51
N PRO A 153 12.73 -17.78 -10.37
CA PRO A 153 13.06 -17.24 -11.68
C PRO A 153 11.83 -17.12 -12.60
N ALA A 154 10.73 -17.84 -12.33
CA ALA A 154 9.47 -17.69 -13.06
C ALA A 154 8.83 -16.31 -12.87
N ILE A 155 9.33 -15.48 -11.93
CA ILE A 155 8.91 -14.10 -11.76
C ILE A 155 9.43 -13.21 -12.91
N LEU A 156 10.64 -13.46 -13.45
CA LEU A 156 11.25 -12.58 -14.46
C LEU A 156 10.41 -12.41 -15.75
N PRO A 157 9.89 -13.48 -16.38
CA PRO A 157 8.98 -13.34 -17.51
C PRO A 157 7.71 -12.54 -17.18
N ARG A 158 7.22 -12.64 -15.94
CA ARG A 158 6.03 -11.92 -15.48
C ARG A 158 6.29 -10.43 -15.28
N LEU A 159 7.48 -10.05 -14.83
CA LEU A 159 7.91 -8.65 -14.79
C LEU A 159 7.95 -8.07 -16.20
N ALA A 160 8.59 -8.77 -17.14
CA ALA A 160 8.64 -8.36 -18.55
C ALA A 160 7.24 -8.23 -19.18
N TRP A 161 6.34 -9.17 -18.89
CA TRP A 161 4.95 -9.10 -19.35
C TRP A 161 4.18 -7.92 -18.73
N ARG A 162 4.31 -7.70 -17.41
CA ARG A 162 3.70 -6.57 -16.70
C ARG A 162 4.17 -5.23 -17.27
N ASP A 163 5.48 -5.09 -17.45
CA ASP A 163 6.14 -3.82 -17.78
C ASP A 163 6.11 -3.49 -19.28
N GLY A 164 5.80 -4.48 -20.12
CA GLY A 164 5.60 -4.32 -21.55
C GLY A 164 4.13 -4.48 -21.96
N PRO A 165 3.71 -5.67 -22.45
CA PRO A 165 2.37 -5.89 -23.02
C PRO A 165 1.20 -5.41 -22.14
N LEU A 166 1.19 -5.77 -20.85
CA LEU A 166 0.10 -5.38 -19.94
C LEU A 166 0.03 -3.86 -19.78
N ALA A 167 1.16 -3.23 -19.47
CA ALA A 167 1.22 -1.78 -19.27
C ALA A 167 0.72 -1.03 -20.52
N ARG A 168 1.18 -1.41 -21.72
CA ARG A 168 0.75 -0.78 -22.98
C ARG A 168 -0.76 -0.88 -23.19
N ARG A 169 -1.35 -2.06 -22.97
CA ARG A 169 -2.79 -2.26 -23.18
C ARG A 169 -3.62 -1.46 -22.17
N LEU A 170 -3.23 -1.44 -20.90
CA LEU A 170 -3.92 -0.65 -19.88
C LEU A 170 -3.76 0.86 -20.10
N SER A 171 -2.58 1.34 -20.52
CA SER A 171 -2.39 2.74 -20.91
C SER A 171 -3.34 3.14 -22.04
N ALA A 172 -3.57 2.26 -23.03
CA ALA A 172 -4.50 2.53 -24.12
C ALA A 172 -5.96 2.63 -23.63
N VAL A 173 -6.37 1.79 -22.67
CA VAL A 173 -7.71 1.89 -22.07
C VAL A 173 -7.89 3.22 -21.32
N LEU A 174 -6.90 3.59 -20.52
CA LEU A 174 -6.97 4.81 -19.69
C LEU A 174 -6.87 6.10 -20.51
N ALA A 175 -6.37 6.04 -21.74
CA ALA A 175 -6.41 7.17 -22.66
C ALA A 175 -7.86 7.61 -23.00
N ALA A 176 -8.85 6.72 -22.86
CA ALA A 176 -10.26 7.05 -23.06
C ALA A 176 -10.88 7.82 -21.88
N GLY A 177 -10.27 7.77 -20.70
CA GLY A 177 -10.70 8.53 -19.53
C GLY A 177 -10.38 7.86 -18.19
N PRO A 178 -10.43 8.64 -17.11
CA PRO A 178 -10.12 8.15 -15.77
C PRO A 178 -11.19 7.20 -15.23
N LEU A 179 -10.77 6.26 -14.38
CA LEU A 179 -11.66 5.33 -13.67
C LEU A 179 -11.76 5.70 -12.18
N PRO A 180 -12.88 6.26 -11.71
CA PRO A 180 -13.09 6.58 -10.29
C PRO A 180 -13.02 5.33 -9.40
N LEU A 181 -12.25 5.39 -8.32
CA LEU A 181 -11.98 4.22 -7.47
C LEU A 181 -12.93 4.11 -6.27
N LEU A 182 -13.45 5.22 -5.75
CA LEU A 182 -14.39 5.22 -4.61
C LEU A 182 -15.65 4.37 -4.87
N PRO A 183 -16.33 4.44 -6.03
CA PRO A 183 -17.50 3.59 -6.29
C PRO A 183 -17.18 2.10 -6.27
N LEU A 184 -16.00 1.70 -6.76
CA LEU A 184 -15.55 0.31 -6.77
C LEU A 184 -15.26 -0.18 -5.34
N ALA A 185 -14.57 0.64 -4.54
CA ALA A 185 -14.32 0.39 -3.13
C ALA A 185 -15.62 0.29 -2.32
N ALA A 186 -16.58 1.19 -2.56
CA ALA A 186 -17.89 1.17 -1.91
C ALA A 186 -18.68 -0.10 -2.23
N ALA A 187 -18.68 -0.54 -3.49
CA ALA A 187 -19.26 -1.82 -3.89
C ALA A 187 -18.57 -3.01 -3.19
N GLY A 188 -17.24 -2.97 -3.09
CA GLY A 188 -16.45 -3.94 -2.34
C GLY A 188 -16.90 -4.06 -0.88
N LEU A 189 -16.91 -2.94 -0.14
CA LEU A 189 -17.32 -2.90 1.26
C LEU A 189 -18.75 -3.40 1.45
N ALA A 190 -19.68 -3.00 0.58
CA ALA A 190 -21.06 -3.49 0.62
C ALA A 190 -21.16 -5.01 0.35
N GLY A 191 -20.26 -5.55 -0.46
CA GLY A 191 -20.14 -6.98 -0.78
C GLY A 191 -19.22 -7.77 0.16
N GLY A 192 -18.86 -7.20 1.31
CA GLY A 192 -18.09 -7.90 2.35
C GLY A 192 -16.58 -7.95 2.12
N ASP A 193 -16.02 -7.13 1.23
CA ASP A 193 -14.58 -6.90 1.16
C ASP A 193 -14.12 -6.02 2.33
N ASP A 194 -12.95 -6.30 2.89
CA ASP A 194 -12.21 -5.37 3.75
C ASP A 194 -11.33 -4.39 2.94
N LEU A 195 -11.23 -4.61 1.63
CA LEU A 195 -10.40 -3.87 0.67
C LEU A 195 -8.89 -4.03 0.86
N HIS A 196 -8.44 -4.97 1.70
CA HIS A 196 -7.01 -5.25 1.91
C HIS A 196 -6.68 -6.73 1.73
N ALA A 197 -7.20 -7.60 2.59
CA ALA A 197 -7.06 -9.05 2.50
C ALA A 197 -8.00 -9.67 1.46
N ARG A 198 -9.11 -8.98 1.16
CA ARG A 198 -10.11 -9.34 0.16
C ARG A 198 -10.54 -8.09 -0.61
N THR A 199 -10.49 -8.18 -1.93
CA THR A 199 -11.00 -7.15 -2.86
C THR A 199 -11.83 -7.79 -3.97
N VAL A 200 -12.47 -8.93 -3.71
CA VAL A 200 -13.10 -9.77 -4.74
C VAL A 200 -14.23 -9.02 -5.44
N VAL A 201 -15.09 -8.35 -4.66
CA VAL A 201 -16.26 -7.64 -5.18
C VAL A 201 -15.82 -6.32 -5.83
N ALA A 202 -14.89 -5.59 -5.22
CA ALA A 202 -14.32 -4.40 -5.84
C ALA A 202 -13.62 -4.73 -7.18
N ASN A 203 -12.92 -5.86 -7.25
CA ASN A 203 -12.28 -6.33 -8.48
C ASN A 203 -13.30 -6.76 -9.54
N ALA A 204 -14.42 -7.39 -9.16
CA ALA A 204 -15.51 -7.69 -10.08
C ALA A 204 -16.10 -6.40 -10.69
N ALA A 205 -16.37 -5.39 -9.85
CA ALA A 205 -16.84 -4.08 -10.32
C ALA A 205 -15.81 -3.39 -11.24
N LEU A 206 -14.50 -3.54 -10.96
CA LEU A 206 -13.45 -3.07 -11.86
C LEU A 206 -13.52 -3.77 -13.22
N CYS A 207 -13.64 -5.10 -13.22
CA CYS A 207 -13.75 -5.90 -14.44
C CYS A 207 -14.94 -5.48 -15.31
N GLU A 208 -16.10 -5.22 -14.70
CA GLU A 208 -17.30 -4.74 -15.41
C GLU A 208 -17.07 -3.43 -16.17
N ARG A 209 -16.16 -2.58 -15.68
CA ARG A 209 -15.81 -1.30 -16.32
C ARG A 209 -14.68 -1.45 -17.33
N LEU A 210 -13.68 -2.25 -17.00
CA LEU A 210 -12.42 -2.32 -17.75
C LEU A 210 -12.51 -3.26 -18.96
N ILE A 211 -13.20 -4.40 -18.83
CA ILE A 211 -13.26 -5.42 -19.90
C ILE A 211 -13.97 -4.89 -21.15
N PRO A 212 -15.14 -4.23 -21.08
CA PRO A 212 -15.76 -3.68 -22.29
C PRO A 212 -14.87 -2.66 -23.01
N ALA A 213 -14.06 -1.90 -22.27
CA ALA A 213 -13.11 -0.95 -22.87
C ALA A 213 -11.89 -1.63 -23.50
N LEU A 214 -11.53 -2.84 -23.06
CA LEU A 214 -10.50 -3.65 -23.69
C LEU A 214 -10.93 -4.21 -25.04
N ASP A 215 -12.21 -4.57 -25.16
CA ASP A 215 -12.80 -5.16 -26.36
C ASP A 215 -12.98 -4.14 -27.50
N THR A 216 -13.02 -2.84 -27.19
CA THR A 216 -13.15 -1.76 -28.18
C THR A 216 -11.81 -1.26 -28.72
N LEU A 217 -10.70 -1.62 -28.07
CA LEU A 217 -9.37 -1.26 -28.55
C LEU A 217 -9.03 -2.11 -29.79
N PRO A 218 -8.50 -1.49 -30.86
CA PRO A 218 -8.05 -2.25 -32.01
C PRO A 218 -7.02 -3.29 -31.56
N ASP A 219 -7.00 -4.44 -32.23
CA ASP A 219 -5.90 -5.38 -32.07
C ASP A 219 -4.62 -4.64 -32.41
N VAL A 220 -3.78 -4.44 -31.39
CA VAL A 220 -2.41 -3.98 -31.61
C VAL A 220 -1.79 -5.08 -32.46
N ALA A 221 -1.38 -4.74 -33.68
CA ALA A 221 -0.75 -5.68 -34.60
C ALA A 221 0.21 -6.55 -33.80
N ALA A 222 -0.06 -7.86 -33.77
CA ALA A 222 0.66 -8.80 -32.92
C ALA A 222 2.16 -8.57 -33.11
N ASP A 223 2.80 -7.96 -32.11
CA ASP A 223 4.23 -8.13 -31.97
C ASP A 223 4.47 -9.63 -31.80
N ALA A 224 5.65 -10.11 -32.21
CA ALA A 224 5.98 -11.53 -32.37
C ALA A 224 5.83 -12.41 -31.10
N THR A 225 5.25 -11.88 -30.02
CA THR A 225 4.97 -12.54 -28.75
C THR A 225 3.50 -12.91 -28.50
N GLY A 226 2.51 -12.40 -29.27
CA GLY A 226 1.14 -12.96 -29.35
C GLY A 226 0.28 -13.10 -28.06
N GLU A 227 0.72 -12.64 -26.88
CA GLU A 227 0.14 -13.08 -25.59
C GLU A 227 -0.60 -12.00 -24.76
N ALA A 228 -0.98 -10.86 -25.35
CA ALA A 228 -1.85 -9.89 -24.68
C ALA A 228 -3.06 -9.48 -25.53
N ASP A 229 -3.67 -10.45 -26.20
CA ASP A 229 -5.02 -10.28 -26.75
C ASP A 229 -5.99 -9.93 -25.59
N ALA A 230 -6.98 -9.06 -25.86
CA ALA A 230 -7.96 -8.56 -24.89
C ALA A 230 -8.57 -9.69 -24.04
N TYR A 231 -8.77 -10.86 -24.64
CA TYR A 231 -9.22 -12.07 -23.94
C TYR A 231 -8.29 -12.51 -22.81
N ALA A 232 -6.97 -12.62 -23.07
CA ALA A 232 -6.01 -13.06 -22.06
C ALA A 232 -5.93 -12.07 -20.89
N LEU A 233 -6.02 -10.77 -21.18
CA LEU A 233 -6.07 -9.74 -20.15
C LEU A 233 -7.36 -9.80 -19.33
N ALA A 234 -8.51 -9.95 -19.98
CA ALA A 234 -9.79 -10.12 -19.29
C ALA A 234 -9.77 -11.34 -18.37
N GLN A 235 -9.19 -12.46 -18.80
CA GLN A 235 -9.04 -13.64 -17.97
C GLN A 235 -8.08 -13.42 -16.80
N MET A 236 -6.94 -12.76 -17.02
CA MET A 236 -6.01 -12.40 -15.94
C MET A 236 -6.71 -11.57 -14.86
N LEU A 237 -7.47 -10.55 -15.25
CA LEU A 237 -8.20 -9.69 -14.32
C LEU A 237 -9.25 -10.46 -13.51
N ARG A 238 -10.04 -11.33 -14.16
CA ARG A 238 -11.05 -12.17 -13.48
C ARG A 238 -10.43 -13.18 -12.53
N GLN A 239 -9.27 -13.74 -12.87
CA GLN A 239 -8.57 -14.74 -12.06
C GLN A 239 -7.69 -14.12 -10.97
N THR A 240 -7.57 -12.78 -10.92
CA THR A 240 -6.74 -12.07 -9.94
C THR A 240 -7.63 -11.25 -9.01
N PRO A 241 -8.26 -11.87 -7.99
CA PRO A 241 -9.19 -11.17 -7.09
C PRO A 241 -8.55 -10.01 -6.30
N LEU A 242 -7.21 -9.98 -6.19
CA LEU A 242 -6.44 -8.92 -5.55
C LEU A 242 -5.85 -7.88 -6.53
N PHE A 243 -6.28 -7.84 -7.80
CA PHE A 243 -5.75 -6.84 -8.74
C PHE A 243 -6.13 -5.40 -8.32
N PHE A 244 -7.35 -5.21 -7.80
CA PHE A 244 -7.80 -3.92 -7.25
C PHE A 244 -6.96 -3.41 -6.06
N LEU A 245 -6.23 -4.29 -5.37
CA LEU A 245 -5.46 -3.92 -4.18
C LEU A 245 -4.47 -2.79 -4.45
N THR A 246 -3.67 -2.85 -5.52
CA THR A 246 -2.62 -1.85 -5.74
C THR A 246 -3.19 -0.51 -6.17
N LEU A 247 -4.31 -0.50 -6.89
CA LEU A 247 -5.11 0.70 -7.18
C LEU A 247 -5.61 1.34 -5.88
N TRP A 248 -6.15 0.51 -4.98
CA TRP A 248 -6.68 0.98 -3.71
C TRP A 248 -5.57 1.48 -2.76
N MET A 249 -4.42 0.81 -2.73
CA MET A 249 -3.24 1.30 -2.00
C MET A 249 -2.84 2.71 -2.44
N ALA A 250 -2.75 2.96 -3.76
CA ALA A 250 -2.45 4.28 -4.30
C ALA A 250 -3.55 5.31 -3.96
N ALA A 251 -4.82 4.93 -4.04
CA ALA A 251 -5.94 5.79 -3.64
C ALA A 251 -5.87 6.19 -2.15
N CYS A 252 -5.63 5.22 -1.26
CA CYS A 252 -5.44 5.46 0.17
C CYS A 252 -4.25 6.38 0.43
N HIS A 253 -3.10 6.10 -0.19
CA HIS A 253 -1.92 6.93 -0.04
C HIS A 253 -2.17 8.37 -0.53
N LEU A 254 -2.81 8.54 -1.69
CA LEU A 254 -3.21 9.85 -2.20
C LEU A 254 -4.10 10.59 -1.20
N MET A 255 -5.17 9.95 -0.71
CA MET A 255 -6.09 10.58 0.25
C MET A 255 -5.36 11.04 1.53
N LEU A 256 -4.44 10.23 2.05
CA LEU A 256 -3.66 10.53 3.26
C LEU A 256 -2.62 11.65 3.03
N GLU A 257 -1.89 11.62 1.92
CA GLU A 257 -0.90 12.66 1.57
C GLU A 257 -1.60 14.01 1.30
N ARG A 258 -2.74 14.01 0.59
CA ARG A 258 -3.56 15.22 0.40
C ARG A 258 -4.15 15.74 1.70
N ALA A 259 -4.50 14.85 2.62
CA ALA A 259 -4.98 15.23 3.95
C ALA A 259 -3.88 15.92 4.77
N ALA A 260 -2.67 15.37 4.76
CA ALA A 260 -1.50 15.94 5.44
C ALA A 260 -1.12 17.31 4.88
N ASP A 261 -1.21 17.48 3.55
CA ASP A 261 -0.91 18.71 2.83
C ASP A 261 0.42 19.36 3.26
N GLY A 262 1.47 18.53 3.32
CA GLY A 262 2.81 18.97 3.70
C GLY A 262 2.97 19.44 5.15
N GLY A 263 2.04 19.08 6.05
CA GLY A 263 2.14 19.45 7.47
C GLY A 263 1.44 20.76 7.83
N ARG A 264 0.49 21.21 6.98
CA ARG A 264 -0.26 22.46 7.19
C ARG A 264 -0.88 22.57 8.59
N ASP A 265 -1.36 21.45 9.13
CA ASP A 265 -1.99 21.38 10.45
C ASP A 265 -1.03 20.71 11.46
N ALA A 266 -0.03 21.45 11.94
CA ALA A 266 1.05 20.95 12.79
C ALA A 266 0.59 20.23 14.07
N ALA A 267 -0.56 20.64 14.64
CA ALA A 267 -1.13 20.01 15.83
C ALA A 267 -1.85 18.68 15.54
N SER A 268 -1.97 18.25 14.28
CA SER A 268 -2.72 17.04 13.94
C SER A 268 -1.95 15.76 14.26
N THR A 269 -2.65 14.84 14.91
CA THR A 269 -2.17 13.50 15.27
C THR A 269 -2.75 12.38 14.41
N LEU A 270 -3.42 12.73 13.31
CA LEU A 270 -3.90 11.70 12.38
C LEU A 270 -2.72 11.02 11.70
N VAL A 271 -2.76 9.70 11.68
CA VAL A 271 -1.77 8.87 11.01
C VAL A 271 -2.00 8.98 9.50
N VAL A 272 -0.93 9.22 8.75
CA VAL A 272 -0.96 9.36 7.27
C VAL A 272 -0.08 8.34 6.57
N ALA A 273 0.65 7.53 7.33
CA ALA A 273 1.36 6.37 6.84
C ALA A 273 1.46 5.30 7.94
N LEU A 274 1.39 4.04 7.54
CA LEU A 274 1.79 2.88 8.33
C LEU A 274 2.39 1.86 7.36
N ALA A 275 3.62 1.43 7.62
CA ALA A 275 4.31 0.50 6.77
C ALA A 275 5.42 -0.26 7.51
N GLY A 276 5.84 -1.40 6.97
CA GLY A 276 6.95 -2.19 7.47
C GLY A 276 8.00 -2.46 6.41
N ASN A 277 9.26 -2.55 6.81
CA ASN A 277 10.38 -2.89 5.92
C ASN A 277 11.05 -4.23 6.26
N GLY A 278 10.49 -5.01 7.20
CA GLY A 278 11.04 -6.31 7.61
C GLY A 278 12.05 -6.25 8.76
N GLN A 279 12.37 -5.05 9.23
CA GLN A 279 13.13 -4.82 10.47
C GLN A 279 12.38 -3.87 11.39
N GLN A 280 11.79 -2.82 10.79
CA GLN A 280 11.06 -1.77 11.48
C GLN A 280 9.67 -1.61 10.86
N ALA A 281 8.71 -1.34 11.75
CA ALA A 281 7.43 -0.76 11.37
C ALA A 281 7.49 0.73 11.69
N GLY A 282 6.85 1.55 10.85
CA GLY A 282 6.85 2.99 11.04
C GLY A 282 5.51 3.64 10.73
N ILE A 283 5.29 4.80 11.33
CA ILE A 283 4.17 5.69 11.06
C ILE A 283 4.64 7.11 10.77
N ARG A 284 3.80 7.88 10.07
CA ARG A 284 3.92 9.33 9.89
C ARG A 284 2.62 10.00 10.31
N LEU A 285 2.70 11.18 10.91
CA LEU A 285 1.51 11.94 11.34
C LEU A 285 1.27 13.15 10.42
N ALA A 286 0.02 13.56 10.27
CA ALA A 286 -0.39 14.67 9.42
C ALA A 286 0.29 15.99 9.82
N GLY A 287 0.58 16.22 11.10
CA GLY A 287 1.33 17.38 11.56
C GLY A 287 2.83 17.34 11.27
N GLN A 288 3.41 16.16 11.03
CA GLN A 288 4.82 15.94 10.68
C GLN A 288 4.97 14.86 9.59
N PRO A 289 4.43 15.07 8.38
CA PRO A 289 4.28 14.00 7.39
C PRO A 289 5.61 13.57 6.74
N HIS A 290 6.71 14.27 7.00
CA HIS A 290 8.04 13.92 6.51
C HIS A 290 8.88 13.14 7.53
N ARG A 291 8.36 12.95 8.75
CA ARG A 291 9.09 12.28 9.83
C ARG A 291 8.52 10.89 10.09
N TRP A 292 9.36 9.87 9.90
CA TRP A 292 9.06 8.52 10.33
C TRP A 292 9.29 8.38 11.83
N HIS A 293 8.28 7.91 12.55
CA HIS A 293 8.44 7.32 13.86
C HIS A 293 8.49 5.81 13.67
N THR A 294 9.48 5.14 14.24
CA THR A 294 9.75 3.71 13.98
C THR A 294 9.86 2.91 15.27
N ALA A 295 9.44 1.65 15.21
CA ALA A 295 9.69 0.64 16.23
C ALA A 295 10.12 -0.66 15.55
N ALA A 296 10.72 -1.58 16.32
CA ALA A 296 11.01 -2.92 15.81
C ALA A 296 9.74 -3.59 15.28
N ALA A 297 9.81 -4.15 14.06
CA ALA A 297 8.69 -4.86 13.47
C ALA A 297 8.51 -6.23 14.15
N ALA A 298 7.27 -6.59 14.44
CA ALA A 298 6.91 -7.96 14.79
C ALA A 298 6.43 -8.71 13.54
N ALA A 299 6.53 -10.05 13.57
CA ALA A 299 5.93 -10.89 12.54
C ALA A 299 4.40 -10.84 12.64
N PRO A 300 3.67 -10.72 11.51
CA PRO A 300 2.22 -10.89 11.50
C PRO A 300 1.85 -12.32 11.92
N VAL A 301 0.65 -12.48 12.48
CA VAL A 301 0.12 -13.79 12.92
C VAL A 301 -1.19 -14.12 12.20
N GLY A 302 -1.38 -15.37 11.82
CA GLY A 302 -2.60 -15.78 11.11
C GLY A 302 -2.52 -17.21 10.56
N PRO A 303 -3.51 -17.61 9.76
CA PRO A 303 -3.58 -18.96 9.24
C PRO A 303 -2.54 -19.17 8.13
N PRO A 304 -1.74 -20.26 8.20
CA PRO A 304 -0.83 -20.63 7.14
C PRO A 304 -1.61 -21.15 5.92
N LEU A 305 -1.03 -20.98 4.73
CA LEU A 305 -1.62 -21.41 3.46
C LEU A 305 -1.66 -22.94 3.33
N ASN A 306 -0.65 -23.63 3.89
CA ASN A 306 -0.48 -25.07 3.84
C ASN A 306 0.49 -25.55 4.93
N ALA A 307 0.69 -26.86 5.05
CA ALA A 307 1.59 -27.45 6.05
C ALA A 307 3.06 -26.99 5.94
N SER A 308 3.55 -26.80 4.71
CA SER A 308 4.91 -26.30 4.47
C SER A 308 5.07 -24.87 4.98
N ALA A 309 4.06 -24.02 4.79
CA ALA A 309 4.04 -22.67 5.31
C ALA A 309 3.92 -22.62 6.84
N ALA A 310 3.19 -23.57 7.46
CA ALA A 310 3.06 -23.66 8.90
C ALA A 310 4.39 -23.97 9.62
N ALA A 311 5.34 -24.63 8.92
CA ALA A 311 6.67 -24.94 9.45
C ALA A 311 7.69 -23.82 9.24
N ALA A 312 7.36 -22.78 8.46
CA ALA A 312 8.26 -21.68 8.16
C ALA A 312 8.16 -20.55 9.19
N THR A 313 9.22 -19.75 9.31
CA THR A 313 9.21 -18.55 10.14
C THR A 313 8.72 -17.36 9.30
N ALA A 314 7.69 -16.68 9.78
CA ALA A 314 7.22 -15.45 9.15
C ALA A 314 8.20 -14.29 9.40
N SER A 315 8.46 -13.52 8.35
CA SER A 315 9.20 -12.27 8.42
C SER A 315 8.49 -11.29 9.36
N PRO A 316 9.22 -10.40 10.06
CA PRO A 316 8.66 -9.16 10.55
C PRO A 316 7.90 -8.43 9.43
N VAL A 317 6.89 -7.63 9.78
CA VAL A 317 5.99 -7.01 8.82
C VAL A 317 6.75 -6.24 7.71
N ILE A 318 6.38 -6.51 6.45
CA ILE A 318 6.90 -5.86 5.24
C ILE A 318 5.70 -5.42 4.40
N GLY A 319 5.68 -4.17 3.92
CA GLY A 319 4.69 -3.66 2.97
C GLY A 319 4.17 -2.27 3.32
N ASP A 320 3.80 -1.50 2.30
CA ASP A 320 3.16 -0.19 2.46
C ASP A 320 1.64 -0.25 2.57
N SER A 321 1.06 -1.45 2.48
CA SER A 321 -0.40 -1.62 2.46
C SER A 321 -1.10 -1.21 3.76
N GLY A 322 -0.36 -0.94 4.84
CA GLY A 322 -0.90 -0.34 6.06
C GLY A 322 -1.54 1.04 5.88
N VAL A 323 -1.30 1.73 4.74
CA VAL A 323 -2.08 2.91 4.35
C VAL A 323 -3.58 2.62 4.21
N ILE A 324 -3.96 1.39 3.87
CA ILE A 324 -5.36 0.95 3.77
C ILE A 324 -5.99 0.90 5.17
N ASP A 325 -5.30 0.33 6.15
CA ASP A 325 -5.79 0.25 7.53
C ASP A 325 -5.81 1.62 8.22
N VAL A 326 -4.80 2.45 7.96
CA VAL A 326 -4.74 3.84 8.47
C VAL A 326 -5.90 4.68 7.95
N LEU A 327 -6.28 4.50 6.68
CA LEU A 327 -7.48 5.12 6.14
C LEU A 327 -8.72 4.71 6.94
N GLY A 328 -8.85 3.42 7.30
CA GLY A 328 -10.01 2.85 8.00
C GLY A 328 -10.55 1.57 7.38
N CYS A 329 -9.92 1.05 6.33
CA CYS A 329 -10.23 -0.23 5.70
C CYS A 329 -9.42 -1.39 6.35
N GLY A 330 -9.36 -2.56 5.70
CA GLY A 330 -8.54 -3.68 6.15
C GLY A 330 -8.93 -4.20 7.53
N GLY A 331 -7.95 -4.29 8.42
CA GLY A 331 -8.13 -4.69 9.82
C GLY A 331 -9.09 -3.78 10.61
N GLN A 332 -9.32 -2.55 10.16
CA GLN A 332 -10.28 -1.62 10.77
C GLN A 332 -11.72 -1.84 10.29
N ALA A 333 -11.91 -2.51 9.15
CA ALA A 333 -13.22 -2.73 8.52
C ALA A 333 -13.75 -4.17 8.70
N LEU A 334 -13.11 -4.99 9.53
CA LEU A 334 -13.45 -6.41 9.70
C LEU A 334 -14.91 -6.68 10.12
N THR A 335 -15.58 -5.72 10.76
CA THR A 335 -17.01 -5.87 11.11
C THR A 335 -17.91 -5.95 9.89
N GLY A 336 -17.48 -5.36 8.77
CA GLY A 336 -18.15 -5.46 7.48
C GLY A 336 -17.63 -6.60 6.60
N ALA A 337 -16.58 -7.33 7.01
CA ALA A 337 -15.91 -8.36 6.20
C ALA A 337 -15.96 -9.73 6.90
N PRO A 338 -17.13 -10.40 6.94
CA PRO A 338 -17.33 -11.61 7.74
C PRO A 338 -16.43 -12.78 7.35
N GLU A 339 -16.08 -12.92 6.07
CA GLU A 339 -15.19 -13.98 5.57
C GLU A 339 -13.80 -13.84 6.20
N ILE A 340 -13.20 -12.65 6.13
CA ILE A 340 -11.87 -12.37 6.68
C ILE A 340 -11.90 -12.39 8.21
N ALA A 341 -12.95 -11.83 8.83
CA ALA A 341 -13.10 -11.89 10.28
C ALA A 341 -13.20 -13.33 10.81
N THR A 342 -13.86 -14.23 10.08
CA THR A 342 -13.94 -15.66 10.43
C THR A 342 -12.58 -16.33 10.31
N VAL A 343 -11.87 -16.09 9.21
CA VAL A 343 -10.54 -16.66 8.96
C VAL A 343 -9.52 -16.20 10.00
N LEU A 344 -9.60 -14.95 10.46
CA LEU A 344 -8.69 -14.38 11.46
C LEU A 344 -9.18 -14.53 12.91
N ALA A 345 -10.38 -15.08 13.13
CA ALA A 345 -11.01 -15.12 14.46
C ALA A 345 -10.10 -15.62 15.61
N PRO A 346 -9.25 -16.66 15.43
CA PRO A 346 -8.35 -17.11 16.48
C PRO A 346 -7.27 -16.11 16.92
N TRP A 347 -6.96 -15.11 16.08
CA TRP A 347 -5.91 -14.11 16.33
C TRP A 347 -6.47 -12.72 16.64
N LEU A 348 -7.79 -12.54 16.59
CA LEU A 348 -8.42 -11.26 16.87
C LEU A 348 -8.54 -11.01 18.39
N PRO A 349 -8.15 -9.83 18.89
CA PRO A 349 -8.39 -9.45 20.28
C PRO A 349 -9.88 -9.45 20.64
N ALA A 350 -10.25 -9.75 21.88
CA ALA A 350 -11.66 -9.87 22.29
C ALA A 350 -12.51 -8.61 22.00
N ASP A 351 -11.89 -7.43 22.02
CA ASP A 351 -12.52 -6.13 21.81
C ASP A 351 -12.51 -5.65 20.35
N TRP A 352 -12.02 -6.46 19.39
CA TRP A 352 -11.76 -6.06 18.01
C TRP A 352 -12.92 -5.31 17.33
N ARG A 353 -14.17 -5.70 17.62
CA ARG A 353 -15.39 -5.12 17.03
C ARG A 353 -15.63 -3.66 17.42
N LYS A 354 -15.04 -3.19 18.52
CA LYS A 354 -15.23 -1.84 19.07
C LYS A 354 -14.08 -0.89 18.70
N ARG A 355 -12.92 -1.43 18.31
CA ARG A 355 -11.69 -0.64 18.12
C ARG A 355 -11.83 0.46 17.07
N SER A 356 -12.42 0.17 15.91
CA SER A 356 -12.57 1.19 14.86
C SER A 356 -13.38 2.40 15.32
N GLY A 357 -14.41 2.19 16.15
CA GLY A 357 -15.22 3.26 16.75
C GLY A 357 -14.48 4.13 17.76
N THR A 358 -13.41 3.61 18.38
CA THR A 358 -12.59 4.38 19.33
C THR A 358 -11.37 5.03 18.66
N LEU A 359 -10.78 4.37 17.66
CA LEU A 359 -9.50 4.79 17.07
C LEU A 359 -9.65 5.77 15.90
N LEU A 360 -10.75 5.70 15.15
CA LEU A 360 -10.95 6.48 13.92
C LEU A 360 -11.71 7.79 14.22
N ALA A 361 -11.22 8.89 13.65
CA ALA A 361 -11.65 10.23 14.04
C ALA A 361 -12.80 10.81 13.20
N GLY A 362 -13.11 10.24 12.04
CA GLY A 362 -14.13 10.75 11.13
C GLY A 362 -14.91 9.65 10.40
N ARG A 363 -15.69 10.06 9.39
CA ARG A 363 -16.40 9.16 8.47
C ARG A 363 -16.21 9.60 7.04
N HIS A 364 -16.02 8.64 6.14
CA HIS A 364 -15.92 8.91 4.71
C HIS A 364 -17.29 8.68 4.04
N PRO A 365 -17.99 9.73 3.56
CA PRO A 365 -19.35 9.59 3.05
C PRO A 365 -19.43 8.73 1.78
N GLY A 366 -18.36 8.70 0.97
CA GLY A 366 -18.27 7.88 -0.24
C GLY A 366 -17.98 6.39 -0.03
N LEU A 367 -17.80 5.92 1.21
CA LEU A 367 -17.50 4.50 1.52
C LEU A 367 -18.65 3.91 2.37
N ALA A 368 -19.42 3.02 1.75
CA ALA A 368 -20.79 2.61 2.10
C ALA A 368 -21.01 1.87 3.45
N PRO A 369 -22.28 1.62 3.85
CA PRO A 369 -23.53 2.28 3.44
C PRO A 369 -23.94 3.45 4.37
N GLN A 370 -23.25 3.65 5.49
CA GLN A 370 -23.51 4.72 6.48
C GLN A 370 -22.27 5.62 6.70
N GLY A 371 -21.30 5.53 5.79
CA GLY A 371 -19.97 6.12 5.93
C GLY A 371 -19.05 5.23 6.78
N LEU A 372 -18.00 4.69 6.17
CA LEU A 372 -16.93 3.98 6.86
C LEU A 372 -16.24 4.94 7.85
N ALA A 373 -15.97 4.48 9.06
CA ALA A 373 -15.12 5.24 9.98
C ALA A 373 -13.71 5.36 9.38
N VAL A 374 -13.10 6.54 9.46
CA VAL A 374 -11.79 6.81 8.83
C VAL A 374 -10.91 7.73 9.66
N GLY A 375 -9.62 7.75 9.33
CA GLY A 375 -8.62 8.62 9.92
C GLY A 375 -8.18 8.13 11.29
N LEU A 376 -7.24 7.20 11.31
CA LEU A 376 -6.62 6.71 12.53
C LEU A 376 -5.91 7.84 13.29
N ASP A 377 -6.24 8.01 14.57
CA ASP A 377 -5.67 9.05 15.43
C ASP A 377 -4.65 8.46 16.42
N ALA A 378 -3.39 8.86 16.31
CA ALA A 378 -2.32 8.38 17.18
C ALA A 378 -2.55 8.68 18.67
N ALA A 379 -3.20 9.82 18.98
CA ALA A 379 -3.54 10.16 20.37
C ALA A 379 -4.61 9.21 20.94
N ARG A 380 -5.57 8.78 20.11
CA ARG A 380 -6.60 7.82 20.51
C ARG A 380 -6.05 6.40 20.66
N VAL A 381 -5.09 6.01 19.80
CA VAL A 381 -4.36 4.75 19.96
C VAL A 381 -3.59 4.76 21.28
N ALA A 382 -2.86 5.85 21.58
CA ALA A 382 -2.08 5.97 22.80
C ALA A 382 -2.93 5.92 24.09
N ALA A 383 -4.16 6.43 24.04
CA ALA A 383 -5.09 6.43 25.18
C ALA A 383 -5.98 5.19 25.26
N GLY A 384 -6.01 4.35 24.22
CA GLY A 384 -7.00 3.30 24.04
C GLY A 384 -6.36 1.94 23.81
N CYS A 385 -6.37 1.50 22.54
CA CYS A 385 -5.93 0.18 22.12
C CYS A 385 -5.18 0.25 20.80
N GLU A 386 -4.42 -0.79 20.47
CA GLU A 386 -3.69 -0.85 19.21
C GLU A 386 -4.62 -1.01 18.00
N PRO A 387 -4.28 -0.41 16.85
CA PRO A 387 -4.97 -0.71 15.61
C PRO A 387 -4.66 -2.14 15.15
N LEU A 388 -5.54 -2.64 14.30
CA LEU A 388 -5.46 -3.91 13.61
C LEU A 388 -5.08 -3.64 12.16
N THR A 389 -4.03 -4.30 11.67
CA THR A 389 -3.52 -4.15 10.31
C THR A 389 -3.58 -5.49 9.60
N ALA A 390 -4.39 -5.60 8.55
CA ALA A 390 -4.43 -6.80 7.73
C ALA A 390 -3.15 -6.90 6.89
N ILE A 391 -2.51 -8.07 6.82
CA ILE A 391 -1.30 -8.23 6.00
C ILE A 391 -1.04 -9.70 5.70
N ALA A 392 -0.44 -10.03 4.56
CA ALA A 392 0.00 -11.40 4.32
C ALA A 392 1.29 -11.71 5.10
N MET A 393 1.46 -12.97 5.50
CA MET A 393 2.71 -13.47 6.07
C MET A 393 3.60 -13.94 4.92
N ILE A 394 4.88 -13.54 4.93
CA ILE A 394 5.89 -13.99 3.98
C ILE A 394 7.08 -14.59 4.73
N ASP A 395 7.81 -15.47 4.06
CA ASP A 395 8.92 -16.24 4.61
C ASP A 395 10.09 -15.35 5.03
N ALA A 396 10.58 -15.50 6.26
CA ALA A 396 11.69 -14.72 6.79
C ALA A 396 13.02 -14.99 6.06
N ALA A 397 13.20 -16.20 5.52
CA ALA A 397 14.40 -16.58 4.77
C ALA A 397 14.40 -16.03 3.32
N GLY A 398 13.26 -15.54 2.82
CA GLY A 398 13.14 -15.07 1.43
C GLY A 398 13.22 -16.20 0.39
N GLU A 399 12.85 -17.43 0.77
CA GLU A 399 12.94 -18.61 -0.09
C GLU A 399 11.56 -19.08 -0.56
N ARG A 400 10.61 -19.22 0.37
CA ARG A 400 9.29 -19.85 0.12
C ARG A 400 8.25 -18.88 -0.42
N GLY A 401 8.43 -17.58 -0.16
CA GLY A 401 7.47 -16.55 -0.52
C GLY A 401 6.28 -16.48 0.43
N LEU A 402 5.05 -16.59 -0.11
CA LEU A 402 3.81 -16.39 0.65
C LEU A 402 3.56 -17.54 1.62
N LEU A 403 3.44 -17.23 2.91
CA LEU A 403 3.12 -18.19 3.96
C LEU A 403 1.63 -18.25 4.31
N GLY A 404 0.88 -17.16 4.12
CA GLY A 404 -0.53 -17.16 4.46
C GLY A 404 -1.10 -15.76 4.67
N ARG A 405 -2.26 -15.72 5.32
CA ARG A 405 -2.91 -14.46 5.75
C ARG A 405 -2.45 -14.13 7.16
N GLY A 406 -2.45 -12.86 7.51
CA GLY A 406 -1.94 -12.40 8.80
C GLY A 406 -2.61 -11.12 9.28
N LEU A 407 -2.38 -10.89 10.55
CA LEU A 407 -2.75 -9.71 11.31
C LEU A 407 -1.49 -9.19 11.96
N PHE A 408 -1.21 -7.91 11.74
CA PHE A 408 -0.18 -7.16 12.45
C PHE A 408 -0.86 -6.18 13.41
N VAL A 409 -0.34 -6.10 14.62
CA VAL A 409 -0.81 -5.16 15.66
C VAL A 409 0.35 -4.23 15.97
N PRO A 410 0.39 -3.01 15.39
CA PRO A 410 1.48 -2.08 15.65
C PRO A 410 1.43 -1.62 17.12
N PRO A 411 2.58 -1.55 17.82
CA PRO A 411 2.59 -1.33 19.26
C PRO A 411 2.11 0.08 19.64
N ALA A 412 1.28 0.20 20.68
CA ALA A 412 0.76 1.50 21.14
C ALA A 412 1.85 2.51 21.49
N THR A 413 3.02 2.04 21.95
CA THR A 413 4.19 2.88 22.26
C THR A 413 4.70 3.68 21.05
N LEU A 414 4.57 3.14 19.84
CA LEU A 414 4.92 3.83 18.60
C LEU A 414 4.06 5.08 18.39
N PHE A 415 2.76 4.96 18.60
CA PHE A 415 1.80 6.06 18.47
C PHE A 415 1.92 7.06 19.62
N ALA A 416 2.12 6.58 20.84
CA ALA A 416 2.32 7.43 22.01
C ALA A 416 3.55 8.32 21.87
N GLN A 417 4.66 7.78 21.33
CA GLN A 417 5.84 8.60 21.05
C GLN A 417 5.56 9.66 19.98
N ALA A 418 4.95 9.27 18.86
CA ALA A 418 4.64 10.20 17.77
C ALA A 418 3.71 11.34 18.24
N ALA A 419 2.68 11.03 19.03
CA ALA A 419 1.77 12.03 19.58
C ALA A 419 2.45 12.98 20.57
N ARG A 420 3.38 12.48 21.41
CA ARG A 420 4.19 13.34 22.30
C ARG A 420 5.08 14.31 21.52
N ASP A 421 5.67 13.85 20.42
CA ASP A 421 6.54 14.69 19.59
C ASP A 421 5.78 15.85 18.92
N ILE A 422 4.50 15.63 18.55
CA ILE A 422 3.60 16.71 18.09
C ILE A 422 3.33 17.72 19.21
N ALA A 423 3.00 17.23 20.41
CA ALA A 423 2.72 18.09 21.55
C ALA A 423 3.94 18.92 21.99
N ALA A 424 5.14 18.34 21.94
CA ALA A 424 6.38 19.04 22.26
C ALA A 424 6.68 20.16 21.25
N ALA A 425 6.54 19.88 19.95
CA ALA A 425 6.75 20.89 18.91
C ALA A 425 5.75 22.06 18.98
N ALA A 426 4.54 21.83 19.49
CA ALA A 426 3.55 22.88 19.71
C ALA A 426 3.83 23.76 20.93
N GLY A 427 4.63 23.30 21.90
CA GLY A 427 5.01 24.07 23.09
C GLY A 427 6.26 24.93 22.90
N GLU A 428 7.03 24.70 21.83
CA GLU A 428 8.22 25.47 21.46
C GLU A 428 7.91 26.61 20.48
N ALA A 429 6.73 26.60 19.85
CA ALA A 429 6.20 27.63 18.95
C ALA A 429 5.30 28.61 19.70
#